data_AF-A0A7V1H1B1-F1
#
_entry.id   AF-A0A7V1H1B1-F1
#
_cell.length_a   1.000
_cell.length_b   1.000
_cell.length_c   1.000
_cell.angle_alpha   90.00
_cell.angle_beta   90.00
_cell.angle_gamma   90.00
#
_symmetry.space_group_name_H-M   'P 1'
#
loop_
_entity.id
_entity.type
_entity.pdbx_description
1 polymer ?
#
loop_
_entity_poly.entity_id
_entity_poly.type
_entity_poly.pdbx_seq_one_letter_code
_entity_poly.pdbx_strand_id
1 'polypeptide(L)' 'MDMERSKKLILFLAPILAIAAAGVFYFTLQTPQATKDTAPDFTVETLDGKTVSLEDLRGKPLFLNFWSSW' A
#
# COMPACT_ATOMS: atom_id res chain seq x y z
N MET A 1 -27.19 37.37 -7.43
CA MET A 1 -26.86 36.04 -6.89
C MET A 1 -27.37 35.99 -5.45
N ASP A 2 -28.43 35.22 -5.22
CA ASP A 2 -29.21 35.24 -3.98
C ASP A 2 -28.46 34.53 -2.84
N MET A 3 -28.05 35.28 -1.82
CA MET A 3 -27.13 34.85 -0.74
C MET A 3 -27.69 33.69 0.11
N GLU A 4 -29.00 33.49 0.08
CA GLU A 4 -29.70 32.38 0.75
C GLU A 4 -29.45 31.03 0.06
N ARG A 5 -29.34 31.02 -1.27
CA ARG A 5 -29.15 29.79 -2.06
C ARG A 5 -27.72 29.26 -1.95
N SER A 6 -26.73 30.17 -1.91
CA SER A 6 -25.32 29.79 -1.77
C SER A 6 -25.01 29.18 -0.39
N LYS A 7 -25.57 29.73 0.69
CA LYS A 7 -25.38 29.20 2.06
C LYS A 7 -25.95 27.79 2.23
N LYS A 8 -27.13 27.54 1.66
CA LYS A 8 -27.76 26.21 1.65
C LYS A 8 -26.91 25.21 0.88
N LEU A 9 -26.40 25.59 -0.29
CA LEU A 9 -25.51 24.73 -1.08
C LEU A 9 -24.22 24.37 -0.34
N ILE A 10 -23.61 25.32 0.38
CA ILE A 10 -22.41 25.07 1.19
C ILE A 10 -22.69 24.07 2.33
N LEU A 11 -23.84 24.20 3.01
CA LEU A 11 -24.23 23.27 4.07
C LEU A 11 -24.40 21.82 3.59
N PHE A 12 -24.85 21.61 2.35
CA PHE A 12 -24.96 20.27 1.77
C PHE A 12 -23.64 19.74 1.18
N LEU A 13 -22.80 20.61 0.60
CA LEU A 13 -21.57 20.20 -0.10
C LEU A 13 -20.35 20.06 0.83
N ALA A 14 -20.23 20.90 1.86
CA ALA A 14 -19.13 20.86 2.82
C ALA A 14 -18.95 19.51 3.53
N PRO A 15 -20.00 18.84 4.06
CA PRO A 15 -19.84 17.54 4.70
C PRO A 15 -19.44 16.45 3.70
N ILE A 16 -19.95 16.49 2.46
CA ILE A 16 -19.57 15.54 1.40
C ILE A 16 -18.08 15.70 1.07
N LEU A 17 -17.61 16.94 0.94
CA LEU A 17 -16.20 17.23 0.68
C LEU A 17 -15.32 16.79 1.85
N ALA A 18 -15.77 17.01 3.08
CA ALA A 18 -15.06 16.59 4.29
C ALA A 18 -14.98 15.06 4.41
N ILE A 19 -16.05 14.34 4.09
CA ILE A 19 -16.07 12.87 4.06
C ILE A 19 -15.17 12.34 2.95
N ALA A 20 -15.20 12.95 1.75
CA ALA A 20 -14.32 12.57 0.66
C ALA A 20 -12.84 12.80 1.02
N ALA A 21 -12.53 13.96 1.62
CA ALA A 21 -11.17 14.28 2.08
C ALA A 21 -10.72 13.34 3.21
N ALA A 22 -11.59 13.03 4.17
CA ALA A 22 -11.31 12.06 5.24
C ALA A 22 -11.10 10.65 4.69
N GLY A 23 -11.88 10.23 3.69
CA GLY A 23 -11.72 8.95 3.01
C GLY A 23 -10.40 8.85 2.26
N VAL A 24 -10.03 9.88 1.50
CA VAL A 24 -8.72 9.97 0.83
C VAL A 24 -7.60 9.97 1.86
N PHE A 25 -7.70 10.77 2.93
CA PHE A 25 -6.70 10.85 3.98
C PHE A 25 -6.51 9.50 4.70
N TYR A 26 -7.61 8.86 5.11
CA TYR A 26 -7.60 7.54 5.73
C TYR A 26 -6.93 6.50 4.80
N PHE A 27 -7.26 6.52 3.51
CA PHE A 27 -6.65 5.64 2.52
C PHE A 27 -5.14 5.90 2.34
N THR A 28 -4.71 7.17 2.33
CA THR A 28 -3.28 7.52 2.22
C THR A 28 -2.47 7.08 3.44
N LEU A 29 -3.05 7.11 4.65
CA LEU A 29 -2.38 6.64 5.86
C LEU A 29 -2.26 5.11 5.91
N GLN A 30 -3.19 4.39 5.28
CA GLN A 30 -3.19 2.93 5.23
C GLN A 30 -2.33 2.36 4.11
N THR A 31 -1.92 3.17 3.14
CA THR A 31 -1.04 2.70 2.07
C THR A 31 0.29 2.36 2.73
N PRO A 32 0.71 1.09 2.78
CA PRO A 32 2.04 0.75 3.25
C PRO A 32 3.00 1.52 2.36
N GLN A 33 3.75 2.45 2.94
CA GLN A 33 4.82 3.11 2.21
C GLN A 33 5.78 1.98 1.83
N ALA A 34 5.69 1.52 0.58
CA ALA A 34 6.67 0.60 0.04
C ALA A 34 7.99 1.36 0.10
N THR A 35 8.76 1.13 1.15
CA THR A 35 10.09 1.68 1.23
C THR A 35 10.83 1.14 0.02
N LYS A 36 11.48 2.04 -0.73
CA LYS A 36 12.34 1.65 -1.86
C LYS A 36 13.65 1.06 -1.32
N ASP A 37 13.56 0.26 -0.27
CA ASP A 37 14.70 -0.41 0.31
C ASP A 37 14.99 -1.63 -0.57
N THR A 38 16.27 -1.86 -0.82
CA THR A 38 16.68 -3.09 -1.50
C THR A 38 16.20 -4.26 -0.65
N ALA A 39 15.62 -5.28 -1.29
CA ALA A 39 15.22 -6.50 -0.59
C ALA A 39 16.39 -7.01 0.28
N PRO A 40 16.16 -7.33 1.57
CA PRO A 40 17.20 -7.87 2.44
C PRO A 40 17.83 -9.11 1.80
N ASP A 41 19.14 -9.23 1.96
CA ASP A 41 19.83 -10.42 1.49
C ASP A 41 19.37 -11.64 2.28
N PHE A 42 19.29 -12.79 1.60
CA PHE A 42 18.91 -14.05 2.22
C PHE A 42 19.57 -15.23 1.51
N THR A 43 19.79 -16.27 2.29
CA THR A 43 20.24 -17.58 1.82
C THR A 43 19.38 -18.64 2.48
N VAL A 44 18.79 -19.53 1.69
CA VAL A 44 17.91 -20.59 2.18
C VAL A 44 18.31 -21.94 1.61
N GLU A 45 18.05 -22.99 2.38
CA GLU A 45 18.12 -24.37 1.91
C GLU A 45 16.76 -24.77 1.32
N THR A 46 16.78 -25.31 0.12
CA THR A 46 15.60 -25.83 -0.58
C THR A 46 15.24 -27.22 -0.05
N LEU A 47 14.04 -27.69 -0.39
CA LEU A 47 13.57 -29.03 0.03
C LEU A 47 14.43 -30.19 -0.52
N ASP A 48 15.16 -29.97 -1.61
CA ASP A 48 16.13 -30.90 -2.19
C ASP A 48 17.55 -30.71 -1.65
N GLY A 49 17.73 -29.91 -0.58
CA GLY A 49 19.00 -29.72 0.13
C GLY A 49 20.00 -28.80 -0.57
N LYS A 50 19.55 -28.02 -1.56
CA LYS A 50 20.42 -27.04 -2.24
C LYS A 50 20.34 -25.70 -1.54
N THR A 51 21.45 -24.99 -1.54
CA THR A 51 21.49 -23.60 -1.06
C THR A 51 21.18 -22.65 -2.21
N VAL A 52 20.28 -21.68 -1.99
CA VAL A 52 19.99 -20.59 -2.93
C VAL A 52 20.04 -19.24 -2.20
N SER A 53 20.67 -18.25 -2.81
CA SER A 53 20.74 -16.88 -2.30
C SER A 53 19.94 -15.89 -3.16
N LEU A 54 19.63 -14.71 -2.62
CA LEU A 54 19.02 -13.63 -3.39
C LEU A 54 19.93 -13.16 -4.55
N GLU A 55 21.24 -13.21 -4.37
CA GLU A 55 22.22 -12.84 -5.40
C GLU A 55 22.09 -13.71 -6.65
N ASP A 56 21.91 -15.02 -6.48
CA ASP A 56 21.73 -15.99 -7.57
C ASP A 56 20.49 -15.71 -8.45
N LEU A 57 19.51 -14.97 -7.91
CA LEU A 57 18.21 -14.71 -8.53
C LEU A 57 18.10 -13.29 -9.12
N ARG A 58 19.17 -12.49 -9.05
CA ARG A 58 19.21 -11.13 -9.61
C ARG A 58 18.94 -11.13 -11.11
N GLY A 59 18.38 -10.03 -11.60
CA GLY A 59 18.06 -9.84 -13.03
C GLY A 59 16.75 -10.47 -13.49
N LYS A 60 16.00 -11.15 -12.60
CA LYS A 60 14.68 -11.70 -12.88
C LYS A 60 13.67 -11.18 -11.84
N PRO A 61 12.41 -10.89 -12.23
CA PRO A 61 11.35 -10.64 -11.27
C PRO A 61 11.19 -11.84 -10.32
N LEU A 62 11.16 -11.57 -9.02
CA LEU A 62 11.04 -12.58 -7.96
C LEU A 62 9.76 -12.33 -7.18
N PHE A 63 9.02 -13.40 -6.90
CA PHE A 63 7.86 -13.39 -6.01
C PHE A 63 8.14 -14.32 -4.83
N LEU A 64 8.14 -13.77 -3.62
CA LEU A 64 8.38 -14.52 -2.40
C LEU A 64 7.05 -14.73 -1.65
N ASN A 65 6.69 -15.98 -1.42
CA ASN A 65 5.49 -16.36 -0.70
C ASN A 65 5.88 -17.05 0.61
N PHE A 66 5.36 -16.54 1.73
CA PHE A 66 5.55 -17.11 3.05
C PHE A 66 4.32 -17.93 3.43
N TRP A 67 4.53 -19.22 3.71
CA TRP A 67 3.47 -20.13 4.12
C TRP A 67 3.99 -21.09 5.17
N SER A 68 3.06 -21.71 5.89
CA SER A 68 3.36 -22.76 6.84
C SER A 68 2.18 -23.72 6.94
N SER A 69 2.44 -24.96 7.37
CA SER A 69 1.46 -26.05 7.42
C SER A 69 0.73 -26.17 8.77
N TRP A 70 0.90 -25.21 9.68
CA TRP A 70 0.31 -25.25 11.03
C TRP A 70 -1.21 -25.04 11.01
#